data_AF-Q2XXL1-F1
#
_entry.id   AF-Q2XXL1-F1
#
_cell.length_a   1.000
_cell.length_b   1.000
_cell.length_c   1.000
_cell.angle_alpha   90.00
_cell.angle_beta   90.00
_cell.angle_gamma   90.00
#
_symmetry.space_group_name_H-M   'P 1'
#
loop_
_entity.id
_entity.type
_entity.pdbx_description
1 polymer ?
#
loop_
_entity_poly.entity_id
_entity_poly.type
_entity_poly.pdbx_seq_one_letter_code
_entity_poly.pdbx_strand_id
1 'polypeptide(L)'
;EKLQAEFMDVDPRNPESADLRALSRQLCLSYHRHFPLTKSKANAILSGKTHGNSPFVIHDMKSLTAGQYFINCRQLPVLEHQRSILPPEEPAEELELSVFRRIQFRSAEAVQEVTEFTKS
;
A
#
# COMPACT_ATOMS: atom_id res chain seq x y z
N GLU A 1 -7.44 12.95 8.76
CA GLU A 1 -7.91 14.13 9.51
C GLU A 1 -8.19 13.94 11.00
N LYS A 2 -8.58 12.76 11.53
CA LYS A 2 -8.89 12.64 12.97
C LYS A 2 -7.73 12.25 13.91
N LEU A 3 -6.57 11.83 13.37
CA LEU A 3 -5.41 11.42 14.18
C LEU A 3 -4.46 12.57 14.56
N GLN A 4 -4.66 13.78 14.02
CA GLN A 4 -3.85 14.95 14.41
C GLN A 4 -4.40 15.68 15.65
N ALA A 5 -5.66 15.43 16.03
CA ALA A 5 -6.35 16.20 17.06
C ALA A 5 -6.22 15.65 18.49
N GLU A 6 -5.81 14.38 18.68
CA GLU A 6 -5.80 13.75 20.02
C GLU A 6 -4.46 13.86 20.77
N PHE A 7 -3.42 14.48 20.19
CA PHE A 7 -2.10 14.65 20.84
C PHE A 7 -1.84 16.06 21.40
N MET A 8 -2.83 16.96 21.35
CA MET A 8 -2.62 18.39 21.63
C MET A 8 -2.97 18.86 23.05
N ASP A 9 -3.47 17.99 23.93
CA ASP A 9 -3.74 18.37 25.33
C ASP A 9 -2.56 18.05 26.27
N VAL A 10 -1.40 18.60 25.95
CA VAL A 10 -0.20 18.51 26.82
C VAL A 10 0.39 19.90 26.95
N ASP A 11 0.58 20.35 28.20
CA ASP A 11 1.08 21.68 28.56
C ASP A 11 2.21 22.13 27.61
N PRO A 12 2.02 23.21 26.83
CA PRO A 12 2.98 23.66 25.84
C PRO A 12 4.34 24.07 26.44
N ARG A 13 4.46 24.22 27.76
CA ARG A 13 5.67 24.70 28.45
C ARG A 13 6.54 23.61 29.07
N ASN A 14 6.14 22.33 29.04
CA ASN A 14 7.00 21.24 29.52
C ASN A 14 8.01 20.82 28.42
N PRO A 15 9.33 20.86 28.64
CA PRO A 15 10.33 20.41 27.66
C PRO A 15 10.12 18.95 27.21
N GLU A 16 9.75 18.05 28.13
CA GLU A 16 9.46 16.64 27.80
C GLU A 16 8.27 16.52 26.82
N SER A 17 7.26 17.38 26.98
CA SER A 17 6.13 17.45 26.04
C SER A 17 6.56 17.94 24.65
N ALA A 18 7.56 18.82 24.58
CA ALA A 18 8.08 19.33 23.32
C ALA A 18 8.85 18.25 22.55
N ASP A 19 9.63 17.44 23.27
CA ASP A 19 10.38 16.32 22.72
C ASP A 19 9.44 15.23 22.19
N LEU A 20 8.40 14.85 22.95
CA LEU A 20 7.40 13.88 22.50
C LEU A 20 6.63 14.37 21.26
N ARG A 21 6.29 15.67 21.18
CA ARG A 21 5.69 16.25 19.98
C ARG A 21 6.65 16.23 18.78
N ALA A 22 7.95 16.48 19.00
CA ALA A 22 8.95 16.40 17.95
C ALA A 22 9.09 14.97 17.42
N LEU A 23 9.21 13.99 18.32
CA LEU A 23 9.26 12.57 17.98
C LEU A 23 8.01 12.11 17.21
N SER A 24 6.82 12.47 17.68
CA SER A 24 5.56 12.15 17.01
C SER A 24 5.51 12.73 15.58
N ARG A 25 5.96 13.97 15.39
CA ARG A 25 6.08 14.57 14.05
C ARG A 25 7.06 13.80 13.17
N GLN A 26 8.23 13.42 13.69
CA GLN A 26 9.22 12.63 12.94
C GLN A 26 8.66 11.27 12.51
N LEU A 27 8.02 10.54 13.43
CA LEU A 27 7.36 9.26 13.13
C LEU A 27 6.27 9.42 12.05
N CYS A 28 5.45 10.47 12.17
CA CYS A 28 4.39 10.76 11.20
C CYS A 28 4.97 11.06 9.80
N LEU A 29 6.02 11.88 9.72
CA LEU A 29 6.68 12.21 8.46
C LEU A 29 7.36 10.99 7.84
N SER A 30 8.03 10.16 8.64
CA SER A 30 8.62 8.90 8.16
C SER A 30 7.55 7.93 7.67
N TYR A 31 6.44 7.78 8.40
CA TYR A 31 5.34 6.90 8.00
C TYR A 31 4.79 7.30 6.62
N HIS A 32 4.56 8.59 6.40
CA HIS A 32 4.08 9.09 5.10
C HIS A 32 5.10 8.94 3.97
N ARG A 33 6.41 8.90 4.29
CA ARG A 33 7.48 8.67 3.32
C ARG A 33 7.53 7.21 2.87
N HIS A 34 7.41 6.27 3.80
CA HIS A 34 7.66 4.85 3.53
C HIS A 34 6.40 4.06 3.16
N PHE A 35 5.21 4.54 3.51
CA PHE A 35 3.93 3.86 3.20
C PHE A 35 3.07 4.72 2.25
N PRO A 36 3.14 4.50 0.91
CA PRO A 36 2.46 5.34 -0.07
C PRO A 36 0.93 5.35 0.08
N LEU A 37 0.35 4.21 0.48
CA LEU A 37 -1.07 4.01 0.77
C LEU A 37 -1.30 4.07 2.28
N THR A 38 -1.58 5.27 2.78
CA THR A 38 -1.92 5.45 4.20
C THR A 38 -3.35 5.01 4.51
N LYS A 39 -3.64 4.75 5.79
CA LYS A 39 -5.01 4.44 6.26
C LYS A 39 -6.04 5.47 5.81
N SER A 40 -5.68 6.77 5.83
CA SER A 40 -6.59 7.83 5.39
C SER A 40 -6.89 7.75 3.89
N LYS A 41 -5.89 7.45 3.06
CA LYS A 41 -6.07 7.26 1.61
C LYS A 41 -6.91 6.01 1.33
N ALA A 42 -6.62 4.90 2.00
CA ALA A 42 -7.40 3.67 1.87
C ALA A 42 -8.88 3.89 2.27
N ASN A 43 -9.15 4.58 3.38
CA ASN A 43 -10.50 4.90 3.80
C ASN A 43 -11.24 5.81 2.81
N ALA A 44 -10.55 6.79 2.22
CA ALA A 44 -11.14 7.61 1.17
C ALA A 44 -11.55 6.76 -0.03
N ILE A 45 -10.72 5.78 -0.42
CA ILE A 45 -11.04 4.82 -1.49
C ILE A 45 -12.27 3.99 -1.14
N LEU A 46 -12.26 3.33 0.02
CA LEU A 46 -13.34 2.45 0.47
C LEU A 46 -14.66 3.20 0.72
N SER A 47 -14.60 4.50 1.01
CA SER A 47 -15.79 5.35 1.21
C SER A 47 -16.27 6.02 -0.09
N GLY A 48 -15.70 5.69 -1.25
CA GLY A 48 -16.06 6.29 -2.54
C GLY A 48 -15.61 7.74 -2.73
N LYS A 49 -14.76 8.28 -1.85
CA LYS A 49 -14.23 9.66 -1.91
C LYS A 49 -12.98 9.74 -2.80
N THR A 50 -13.05 9.22 -4.01
CA THR A 50 -11.90 9.09 -4.93
C THR A 50 -11.88 10.08 -6.08
N HIS A 51 -12.80 11.07 -6.08
CA HIS A 51 -12.89 12.11 -7.12
C HIS A 51 -12.92 11.54 -8.55
N GLY A 52 -13.62 10.42 -8.75
CA GLY A 52 -13.74 9.76 -10.06
C GLY A 52 -12.72 8.64 -10.32
N ASN A 53 -11.74 8.44 -9.45
CA ASN A 53 -10.75 7.35 -9.57
C ASN A 53 -11.16 6.12 -8.73
N SER A 54 -12.31 5.52 -9.04
CA SER A 54 -12.74 4.28 -8.37
C SER A 54 -11.79 3.12 -8.70
N PRO A 55 -11.43 2.25 -7.73
CA PRO A 55 -10.64 1.06 -8.01
C PRO A 55 -11.42 0.11 -8.92
N PHE A 56 -10.68 -0.66 -9.73
CA PHE A 56 -11.23 -1.77 -10.49
C PHE A 56 -11.62 -2.91 -9.53
N VAL A 57 -12.81 -3.47 -9.69
CA VAL A 57 -13.37 -4.50 -8.79
C VAL A 57 -13.15 -5.88 -9.38
N ILE A 58 -12.38 -6.72 -8.66
CA ILE A 58 -12.20 -8.13 -8.96
C ILE A 58 -13.12 -8.93 -8.02
N HIS A 59 -14.01 -9.73 -8.60
CA HIS A 59 -15.05 -10.46 -7.86
C HIS A 59 -15.35 -11.84 -8.46
N ASP A 60 -14.80 -12.16 -9.62
CA ASP A 60 -14.89 -13.44 -10.31
C ASP A 60 -13.64 -13.66 -11.20
N MET A 61 -13.55 -14.83 -11.85
CA MET A 61 -12.40 -15.14 -12.71
C MET A 61 -12.33 -14.25 -13.95
N LYS A 62 -13.47 -13.79 -14.49
CA LYS A 62 -13.51 -12.91 -15.66
C LYS A 62 -12.93 -11.53 -15.35
N SER A 63 -13.35 -10.94 -14.23
CA SER A 63 -12.82 -9.67 -13.73
C SER A 63 -11.37 -9.81 -13.27
N LEU A 64 -10.95 -10.97 -12.73
CA LEU A 64 -9.54 -11.22 -12.44
C LEU A 64 -8.68 -11.19 -13.71
N THR A 65 -9.10 -11.86 -14.79
CA THR A 65 -8.40 -11.85 -16.08
C THR A 65 -8.32 -10.43 -16.66
N ALA A 66 -9.43 -9.68 -16.69
CA ALA A 66 -9.44 -8.29 -17.12
C ALA A 66 -8.59 -7.37 -16.20
N GLY A 67 -8.52 -7.72 -14.92
CA GLY A 67 -7.86 -6.99 -13.85
C GLY A 67 -6.33 -7.15 -13.81
N GLN A 68 -5.75 -8.08 -14.57
CA GLN A 68 -4.33 -8.47 -14.43
C GLN A 68 -3.35 -7.29 -14.55
N TYR A 69 -3.67 -6.30 -15.38
CA TYR A 69 -2.86 -5.10 -15.59
C TYR A 69 -2.95 -4.08 -14.44
N PHE A 70 -4.02 -4.13 -13.63
CA PHE A 70 -4.23 -3.21 -12.50
C PHE A 70 -3.57 -3.68 -11.21
N ILE A 71 -3.27 -4.98 -11.09
CA ILE A 71 -2.65 -5.56 -9.88
C ILE A 71 -1.13 -5.30 -9.94
N ASN A 72 -0.72 -4.11 -9.49
CA ASN A 72 0.69 -3.73 -9.43
C ASN A 72 1.39 -4.33 -8.21
N CYS A 73 2.33 -5.24 -8.45
CA CYS A 73 3.44 -5.53 -7.53
C CYS A 73 4.68 -4.91 -8.16
N ARG A 74 5.58 -4.28 -7.38
CA ARG A 74 6.90 -3.90 -7.90
C ARG A 74 7.63 -5.20 -8.22
N GLN A 75 7.51 -5.62 -9.47
CA GLN A 75 8.09 -6.87 -9.94
C GLN A 75 9.62 -6.80 -9.76
N LEU A 76 10.18 -7.83 -9.12
CA LEU A 76 11.56 -8.20 -9.33
C LEU A 76 11.73 -8.62 -10.81
N PRO A 77 12.88 -8.36 -11.44
CA PRO A 77 13.13 -8.60 -12.88
C PRO A 77 12.91 -10.04 -13.36
N VAL A 78 12.67 -11.00 -12.45
CA VAL A 78 12.37 -12.40 -12.75
C VAL A 78 11.12 -12.59 -13.63
N LEU A 79 10.18 -11.64 -13.63
CA LEU A 79 8.96 -11.71 -14.46
C LEU A 79 9.10 -11.08 -15.86
N GLU A 80 10.22 -10.42 -16.18
CA GLU A 80 10.40 -9.83 -17.53
C GLU A 80 10.49 -10.89 -18.63
N HIS A 81 10.94 -12.11 -18.31
CA HIS A 81 10.97 -13.22 -19.27
C HIS A 81 9.59 -13.80 -19.62
N GLN A 82 8.52 -13.42 -18.90
CA GLN A 82 7.14 -13.85 -19.21
C GLN A 82 6.29 -12.74 -19.84
N ARG A 83 6.85 -11.55 -20.08
CA ARG A 83 6.14 -10.42 -20.71
C ARG A 83 6.21 -10.40 -22.24
N SER A 84 6.71 -11.47 -22.87
CA SER A 84 6.76 -11.55 -24.33
C SER A 84 5.35 -11.69 -24.92
N ILE A 85 4.81 -10.54 -25.34
CA ILE A 85 3.90 -10.32 -26.49
C ILE A 85 2.65 -11.23 -26.50
N LEU A 86 1.50 -10.61 -26.18
CA LEU A 86 0.15 -11.16 -25.97
C LEU A 86 -0.05 -11.86 -24.61
N PRO A 87 -1.21 -11.68 -23.95
CA PRO A 87 -1.53 -12.50 -22.80
C PRO A 87 -1.70 -13.93 -23.33
N PRO A 88 -0.93 -14.92 -22.88
CA PRO A 88 -1.45 -16.27 -22.91
C PRO A 88 -2.77 -16.20 -22.12
N GLU A 89 -3.83 -16.77 -22.65
CA GLU A 89 -4.94 -17.21 -21.81
C GLU A 89 -4.32 -18.22 -20.83
N GLU A 90 -3.74 -17.72 -19.74
CA GLU A 90 -3.23 -18.56 -18.66
C GLU A 90 -4.44 -19.40 -18.22
N PRO A 91 -4.35 -20.74 -18.30
CA PRO A 91 -5.39 -21.62 -17.79
C PRO A 91 -5.85 -21.15 -16.40
N ALA A 92 -7.14 -21.29 -16.07
CA ALA A 92 -7.69 -20.79 -14.81
C ALA A 92 -6.86 -21.20 -13.57
N GLU A 93 -6.26 -22.39 -13.60
CA GLU A 93 -5.35 -22.93 -12.58
C GLU A 93 -4.03 -22.14 -12.46
N GLU A 94 -3.44 -21.67 -13.56
CA GLU A 94 -2.25 -20.82 -13.55
C GLU A 94 -2.57 -19.39 -13.08
N LEU A 95 -3.78 -18.90 -13.38
CA LEU A 95 -4.26 -17.59 -12.93
C LEU A 95 -4.48 -17.56 -11.41
N GLU A 96 -5.02 -18.62 -10.81
CA GLU A 96 -5.15 -18.76 -9.36
C GLU A 96 -3.78 -18.74 -8.67
N LEU A 97 -2.81 -19.52 -9.18
CA LEU A 97 -1.43 -19.51 -8.68
C LEU A 97 -0.77 -18.13 -8.85
N SER A 98 -1.14 -17.36 -9.87
CA SER A 98 -0.64 -16.00 -10.09
C SER A 98 -1.03 -15.04 -8.96
N VAL A 99 -2.24 -15.19 -8.40
CA VAL A 99 -2.71 -14.36 -7.27
C VAL A 99 -1.84 -14.64 -6.04
N PHE A 100 -1.59 -15.92 -5.75
CA PHE A 100 -0.73 -16.32 -4.64
C PHE A 100 0.69 -15.76 -4.77
N ARG A 101 1.31 -15.89 -5.95
CA ARG A 101 2.63 -15.30 -6.22
C ARG A 101 2.64 -13.78 -6.01
N ARG A 102 1.62 -13.07 -6.50
CA ARG A 102 1.48 -11.61 -6.31
C ARG A 102 1.40 -11.24 -4.82
N ILE A 103 0.63 -12.00 -4.02
CA ILE A 103 0.56 -11.78 -2.57
C ILE A 103 1.93 -11.97 -1.91
N GLN A 104 2.71 -12.99 -2.32
CA GLN A 104 4.06 -13.21 -1.82
C GLN A 104 5.00 -12.04 -2.14
N PHE A 105 5.00 -11.55 -3.39
CA PHE A 105 5.79 -10.38 -3.78
C PHE A 105 5.39 -9.13 -2.99
N ARG A 106 4.08 -8.84 -2.86
CA ARG A 106 3.60 -7.72 -2.04
C ARG A 106 4.00 -7.85 -0.57
N SER A 107 4.00 -9.07 -0.03
CA SER A 107 4.44 -9.34 1.34
C SER A 107 5.93 -9.02 1.52
N ALA A 108 6.77 -9.41 0.56
CA ALA A 108 8.20 -9.10 0.58
C ALA A 108 8.46 -7.58 0.48
N GLU A 109 7.72 -6.88 -0.39
CA GLU A 109 7.76 -5.41 -0.48
C GLU A 109 7.33 -4.75 0.85
N ALA A 110 6.27 -5.25 1.49
CA ALA A 110 5.81 -4.71 2.77
C ALA A 110 6.86 -4.89 3.88
N VAL A 111 7.57 -6.01 3.92
CA VAL A 111 8.71 -6.21 4.84
C VAL A 111 9.80 -5.17 4.57
N GLN A 112 10.09 -4.86 3.31
CA GLN A 112 11.04 -3.82 2.96
C GLN A 112 10.58 -2.43 3.41
N GLU A 113 9.31 -2.06 3.17
CA GLU A 113 8.72 -0.80 3.62
C GLU A 113 8.80 -0.63 5.14
N VAL A 114 8.45 -1.68 5.90
CA VAL A 114 8.58 -1.69 7.37
C VAL A 114 10.04 -1.58 7.81
N THR A 115 10.93 -2.31 7.14
CA THR A 115 12.38 -2.28 7.45
C THR A 115 12.94 -0.87 7.28
N GLU A 116 12.63 -0.19 6.18
CA GLU A 116 13.07 1.20 5.96
C GLU A 116 12.44 2.17 6.96
N PHE A 117 11.17 1.98 7.31
CA PHE A 117 10.53 2.77 8.35
C PHE A 117 11.23 2.62 9.72
N THR A 118 11.67 1.43 10.10
CA THR A 118 12.35 1.20 11.39
C THR A 118 13.73 1.86 11.50
N LYS A 119 14.35 2.23 10.36
CA LYS A 119 15.65 2.93 10.32
C LYS A 119 15.53 4.47 10.46
N SER A 120 14.30 4.99 10.51
CA SER A 120 13.99 6.42 10.39
C SER A 120 14.17 7.22 11.66
#